data_AF-A0A126PGC0-F1
#
_entry.id   AF-A0A126PGC0-F1
#
_cell.length_a   1.000
_cell.length_b   1.000
_cell.length_c   1.000
_cell.angle_alpha   90.00
_cell.angle_beta   90.00
_cell.angle_gamma   90.00
#
_symmetry.space_group_name_H-M   'P 1'
#
loop_
_entity.id
_entity.type
_entity.pdbx_description
1 polymer ?
#
loop_
_entity_poly.entity_id
_entity_poly.type
_entity_poly.pdbx_seq_one_letter_code
_entity_poly.pdbx_strand_id
1 'polypeptide(L)'
;MRFTPLFANFPPAVLATISPANPLKRLARVLAYTALRLVGHVFRPVRNREALPGKVWLYVVSPNNYDSLHFIQQARPDAVLVAGQGKQIGRYNGLVNRLSLRRKLLYYGQYPLVLWGLARMEGRRARRFFDLIFYAVGYYEVYRRALRRDRPKAVVFANDHNDDTRALLLACRAEGIPTVYVQHASVSTYFPPLGFGLNLLEGQDALDKYRQCGPILGQVALVGMPKADEFLGQRNRAPAVRRVGLTTNLHDPLPALRDALVYLIAELPGLTFTLRPHPVDTRDYAPLQAELPALQWSDARQEKIFDFLGRQDALVAADTSTHLEATLLNLASLYFRLGSNAMIEDYYGYAAQGLVDRAGTLSELAALLRRYAQHKPFDLYRRAAYYNATIGTSDEGHSQALCLQVLDEWLLGR
;
A
#
# COMPACT_ATOMS: atom_id res chain seq x y z
N MET A 1 7.91 8.50 6.24
CA MET A 1 9.25 8.15 5.70
C MET A 1 10.33 8.72 6.61
N ARG A 2 11.35 7.93 6.95
CA ARG A 2 12.58 8.44 7.57
C ARG A 2 13.35 9.27 6.53
N PHE A 3 14.18 10.22 6.96
CA PHE A 3 15.11 10.94 6.08
C PHE A 3 16.29 10.03 5.66
N THR A 4 15.99 8.85 5.11
CA THR A 4 16.97 7.86 4.70
C THR A 4 17.80 8.36 3.50
N PRO A 5 18.98 7.77 3.27
CA PRO A 5 19.75 8.02 2.05
C PRO A 5 18.94 7.80 0.77
N LEU A 6 18.08 6.77 0.71
CA LEU A 6 17.20 6.55 -0.43
C LEU A 6 16.23 7.72 -0.64
N PHE A 7 15.55 8.17 0.42
CA PHE A 7 14.61 9.30 0.30
C PHE A 7 15.33 10.56 -0.21
N ALA A 8 16.57 10.78 0.19
CA ALA A 8 17.38 11.89 -0.31
C ALA A 8 17.80 11.76 -1.78
N ASN A 9 17.84 10.53 -2.31
CA ASN A 9 18.24 10.23 -3.68
C ASN A 9 17.05 10.10 -4.65
N PHE A 10 15.80 10.27 -4.18
CA PHE A 10 14.66 10.27 -5.08
C PHE A 10 14.78 11.41 -6.11
N PRO A 11 14.34 11.18 -7.37
CA PRO A 11 14.33 12.22 -8.39
C PRO A 11 13.61 13.48 -7.90
N PRO A 12 14.06 14.70 -8.27
CA PRO A 12 13.42 15.94 -7.84
C PRO A 12 11.92 16.00 -8.13
N ALA A 13 11.47 15.40 -9.23
CA ALA A 13 10.06 15.29 -9.58
C ALA A 13 9.26 14.44 -8.55
N VAL A 14 9.82 13.31 -8.10
CA VAL A 14 9.22 12.47 -7.05
C VAL A 14 9.19 13.19 -5.72
N LEU A 15 10.28 13.87 -5.35
CA LEU A 15 10.30 14.67 -4.12
C LEU A 15 9.30 15.83 -4.17
N ALA A 16 9.09 16.44 -5.33
CA ALA A 16 8.16 17.55 -5.51
C ALA A 16 6.69 17.13 -5.35
N THR A 17 6.32 15.88 -5.65
CA THR A 17 4.97 15.36 -5.40
C THR A 17 4.69 15.19 -3.91
N ILE A 18 5.73 14.85 -3.13
CA ILE A 18 5.66 14.71 -1.67
C ILE A 18 5.65 16.09 -0.98
N SER A 19 6.65 16.92 -1.29
CA SER A 19 6.85 18.26 -0.74
C SER A 19 7.50 19.16 -1.80
N PRO A 20 6.89 20.31 -2.19
CA PRO A 20 7.38 21.15 -3.28
C PRO A 20 8.82 21.60 -3.07
N ALA A 21 9.61 21.70 -4.15
CA ALA A 21 10.98 22.20 -4.09
C ALA A 21 11.05 23.66 -3.61
N ASN A 22 10.08 24.48 -4.00
CA ASN A 22 10.01 25.90 -3.65
C ASN A 22 9.58 26.10 -2.17
N PRO A 23 10.36 26.82 -1.36
CA PRO A 23 10.06 27.06 0.06
C PRO A 23 8.79 27.88 0.30
N LEU A 24 8.45 28.84 -0.58
CA LEU A 24 7.20 29.62 -0.48
C LEU A 24 5.98 28.72 -0.73
N LYS A 25 6.07 27.78 -1.68
CA LYS A 25 5.00 26.78 -1.89
C LYS A 25 4.84 25.86 -0.67
N ARG A 26 5.92 25.51 0.03
CA ARG A 26 5.85 24.76 1.31
C ARG A 26 5.21 25.59 2.42
N LEU A 27 5.56 26.87 2.52
CA LEU A 27 4.93 27.78 3.48
C LEU A 27 3.43 27.93 3.20
N ALA A 28 3.04 28.12 1.95
CA ALA A 28 1.63 28.15 1.53
C ALA A 28 0.90 26.84 1.91
N ARG A 29 1.55 25.67 1.72
CA ARG A 29 1.03 24.37 2.17
C ARG A 29 0.84 24.28 3.69
N VAL A 30 1.76 24.86 4.47
CA VAL A 30 1.64 24.94 5.94
C VAL A 30 0.48 25.84 6.33
N LEU A 31 0.37 27.04 5.74
CA LEU A 31 -0.73 27.98 6.00
C LEU A 31 -2.09 27.38 5.63
N ALA A 32 -2.19 26.77 4.46
CA ALA A 32 -3.41 26.09 4.01
C ALA A 32 -3.79 24.93 4.94
N TYR A 33 -2.82 24.14 5.41
CA TYR A 33 -3.07 23.09 6.39
C TYR A 33 -3.57 23.67 7.72
N THR A 34 -2.94 24.73 8.23
CA THR A 34 -3.36 25.40 9.46
C THR A 34 -4.80 25.90 9.36
N ALA A 35 -5.16 26.61 8.28
CA ALA A 35 -6.51 27.11 8.08
C ALA A 35 -7.53 25.98 7.88
N LEU A 36 -7.30 25.09 6.91
CA LEU A 36 -8.30 24.11 6.47
C LEU A 36 -8.40 22.90 7.40
N ARG A 37 -7.28 22.49 8.01
CA ARG A 37 -7.23 21.30 8.88
C ARG A 37 -7.25 21.69 10.34
N LEU A 38 -6.31 22.49 10.84
CA LEU A 38 -6.24 22.75 12.27
C LEU A 38 -7.43 23.57 12.75
N VAL A 39 -7.62 24.76 12.18
CA VAL A 39 -8.73 25.65 12.50
C VAL A 39 -10.06 25.03 12.05
N GLY A 40 -10.11 24.53 10.81
CA GLY A 40 -11.30 23.84 10.30
C GLY A 40 -11.78 22.67 11.17
N HIS A 41 -10.89 21.88 11.77
CA HIS A 41 -11.29 20.78 12.66
C HIS A 41 -11.99 21.28 13.93
N VAL A 42 -11.60 22.43 14.48
CA VAL A 42 -12.21 23.01 15.70
C VAL A 42 -13.72 23.15 15.52
N PHE A 43 -14.15 23.61 14.35
CA PHE A 43 -15.56 23.86 14.03
C PHE A 43 -16.29 22.65 13.44
N ARG A 44 -15.58 21.69 12.84
CA ARG A 44 -16.22 20.49 12.26
C ARG A 44 -16.71 19.54 13.34
N PRO A 45 -17.99 19.11 13.34
CA PRO A 45 -18.50 18.11 14.28
C PRO A 45 -17.75 16.78 14.13
N VAL A 46 -17.51 16.11 15.25
CA VAL A 46 -16.98 14.74 15.28
C VAL A 46 -18.17 13.84 15.57
N ARG A 47 -18.56 13.02 14.60
CA ARG A 47 -19.67 12.08 14.72
C ARG A 47 -19.10 10.67 14.74
N ASN A 48 -19.47 9.91 15.76
CA ASN A 48 -19.19 8.49 15.89
C ASN A 48 -20.53 7.76 15.84
N ARG A 49 -20.58 6.68 15.05
CA ARG A 49 -21.76 5.83 14.93
C ARG A 49 -21.83 4.82 16.07
N GLU A 50 -20.68 4.49 16.63
CA GLU A 50 -20.52 3.46 17.63
C GLU A 50 -19.82 4.01 18.88
N ALA A 51 -20.06 3.37 20.01
CA ALA A 51 -19.32 3.63 21.23
C ALA A 51 -17.87 3.14 21.06
N LEU A 52 -16.91 4.05 21.27
CA LEU A 52 -15.49 3.74 21.21
C LEU A 52 -14.90 3.07 22.47
N PRO A 53 -15.41 3.34 23.69
CA PRO A 53 -14.76 2.82 24.89
C PRO A 53 -14.71 1.29 24.96
N GLY A 54 -13.56 0.74 25.35
CA GLY A 54 -13.37 -0.70 25.57
C GLY A 54 -13.51 -1.58 24.31
N LYS A 55 -13.55 -0.99 23.10
CA LYS A 55 -13.59 -1.72 21.83
C LYS A 55 -12.19 -2.03 21.33
N VAL A 56 -12.09 -2.96 20.38
CA VAL A 56 -10.91 -3.13 19.53
C VAL A 56 -10.97 -2.08 18.42
N TRP A 57 -9.97 -1.22 18.30
CA TRP A 57 -9.95 -0.18 17.28
C TRP A 57 -9.24 -0.67 16.02
N LEU A 58 -9.93 -0.67 14.90
CA LEU A 58 -9.36 -0.94 13.58
C LEU A 58 -8.99 0.40 12.93
N TYR A 59 -7.71 0.79 13.03
CA TYR A 59 -7.25 2.11 12.61
C TYR A 59 -6.95 2.16 11.11
N VAL A 60 -7.68 3.02 10.40
CA VAL A 60 -7.62 3.13 8.93
C VAL A 60 -7.34 4.56 8.48
N VAL A 61 -6.52 4.70 7.44
CA VAL A 61 -6.13 6.01 6.87
C VAL A 61 -6.38 6.13 5.37
N SER A 62 -6.86 5.06 4.73
CA SER A 62 -7.18 4.98 3.30
C SER A 62 -8.27 3.92 3.03
N PRO A 63 -8.89 3.90 1.84
CA PRO A 63 -9.78 2.82 1.42
C PRO A 63 -9.13 1.43 1.50
N ASN A 64 -7.87 1.31 1.07
CA ASN A 64 -7.18 0.01 1.12
C ASN A 64 -6.99 -0.52 2.55
N ASN A 65 -6.82 0.38 3.53
CA ASN A 65 -6.75 -0.03 4.94
C ASN A 65 -8.10 -0.44 5.50
N TYR A 66 -9.18 0.17 5.02
CA TYR A 66 -10.53 -0.30 5.32
C TYR A 66 -10.71 -1.72 4.78
N ASP A 67 -10.43 -1.92 3.49
CA ASP A 67 -10.62 -3.21 2.83
C ASP A 67 -9.79 -4.32 3.50
N SER A 68 -8.59 -4.00 4.00
CA SER A 68 -7.72 -4.96 4.70
C SER A 68 -8.10 -5.27 6.14
N LEU A 69 -9.00 -4.50 6.79
CA LEU A 69 -9.37 -4.73 8.19
C LEU A 69 -10.87 -5.00 8.38
N HIS A 70 -11.72 -4.70 7.40
CA HIS A 70 -13.18 -4.77 7.58
C HIS A 70 -13.67 -6.19 7.90
N PHE A 71 -13.00 -7.24 7.42
CA PHE A 71 -13.33 -8.63 7.75
C PHE A 71 -13.21 -8.90 9.27
N ILE A 72 -12.29 -8.21 9.96
CA ILE A 72 -12.18 -8.28 11.42
C ILE A 72 -13.40 -7.67 12.09
N GLN A 73 -13.89 -6.55 11.58
CA GLN A 73 -15.13 -5.93 12.08
C GLN A 73 -16.34 -6.86 11.88
N GLN A 74 -16.42 -7.54 10.74
CA GLN A 74 -17.51 -8.46 10.43
C GLN A 74 -17.51 -9.67 11.35
N ALA A 75 -16.34 -10.22 11.67
CA ALA A 75 -16.20 -11.37 12.55
C ALA A 75 -16.27 -11.01 14.04
N ARG A 76 -15.89 -9.78 14.43
CA ARG A 76 -15.82 -9.34 15.83
C ARG A 76 -16.78 -8.20 16.15
N PRO A 77 -17.89 -8.47 16.88
CA PRO A 77 -18.84 -7.43 17.35
C PRO A 77 -18.24 -6.38 18.30
N ASP A 78 -17.07 -6.66 18.88
CA ASP A 78 -16.35 -5.73 19.74
C ASP A 78 -15.27 -4.90 19.01
N ALA A 79 -15.14 -5.06 17.68
CA ALA A 79 -14.25 -4.25 16.86
C ALA A 79 -14.99 -3.10 16.17
N VAL A 80 -14.36 -1.93 16.11
CA VAL A 80 -14.90 -0.72 15.46
C VAL A 80 -13.84 -0.07 14.57
N LEU A 81 -14.24 0.40 13.40
CA LEU A 81 -13.35 1.14 12.51
C LEU A 81 -13.17 2.58 12.98
N VAL A 82 -11.91 3.05 12.99
CA VAL A 82 -11.53 4.33 13.55
C VAL A 82 -10.54 5.04 12.62
N ALA A 83 -10.73 6.35 12.42
CA ALA A 83 -9.83 7.20 11.64
C ALA A 83 -9.66 8.58 12.28
N GLY A 84 -8.59 9.29 11.97
CA GLY A 84 -8.46 10.71 12.35
C GLY A 84 -9.57 11.58 11.75
N GLN A 85 -9.99 12.63 12.46
CA GLN A 85 -11.13 13.51 12.11
C GLN A 85 -11.16 14.00 10.65
N GLY A 86 -10.00 14.25 10.05
CA GLY A 86 -9.89 14.76 8.68
C GLY A 86 -9.46 13.74 7.63
N LYS A 87 -9.22 12.47 7.99
CA LYS A 87 -8.68 11.48 7.05
C LYS A 87 -9.72 11.09 6.02
N GLN A 88 -9.32 11.07 4.75
CA GLN A 88 -10.21 10.72 3.64
C GLN A 88 -10.11 9.21 3.38
N ILE A 89 -11.19 8.49 3.67
CA ILE A 89 -11.29 7.03 3.48
C ILE A 89 -12.17 6.73 2.25
N GLY A 90 -12.25 7.68 1.31
CA GLY A 90 -13.05 7.56 0.09
C GLY A 90 -14.53 7.29 0.38
N ARG A 91 -15.08 6.26 -0.29
CA ARG A 91 -16.49 5.84 -0.12
C ARG A 91 -16.85 5.39 1.30
N TYR A 92 -15.86 5.06 2.13
CA TYR A 92 -16.08 4.57 3.49
C TYR A 92 -16.08 5.66 4.56
N ASN A 93 -16.00 6.94 4.16
CA ASN A 93 -15.94 8.06 5.11
C ASN A 93 -17.09 8.08 6.13
N GLY A 94 -18.28 7.61 5.76
CA GLY A 94 -19.46 7.51 6.62
C GLY A 94 -19.56 6.21 7.44
N LEU A 95 -18.62 5.27 7.25
CA LEU A 95 -18.59 3.97 7.95
C LEU A 95 -17.55 3.92 9.07
N VAL A 96 -16.69 4.94 9.19
CA VAL A 96 -15.60 4.97 10.17
C VAL A 96 -15.88 5.98 11.27
N ASN A 97 -15.60 5.61 12.51
CA ASN A 97 -15.62 6.52 13.64
C ASN A 97 -14.42 7.49 13.60
N ARG A 98 -14.55 8.66 14.22
CA ARG A 98 -13.60 9.76 14.09
C ARG A 98 -12.95 10.13 15.43
N LEU A 99 -11.63 10.06 15.47
CA LEU A 99 -10.84 10.61 16.57
C LEU A 99 -10.68 12.11 16.37
N SER A 100 -11.15 12.88 17.35
CA SER A 100 -11.08 14.34 17.35
C SER A 100 -9.64 14.83 17.28
N LEU A 101 -9.32 15.66 16.30
CA LEU A 101 -8.02 16.31 16.12
C LEU A 101 -8.06 17.80 16.48
N ARG A 102 -9.16 18.29 17.08
CA ARG A 102 -9.35 19.70 17.43
C ARG A 102 -8.24 20.26 18.33
N ARG A 103 -7.80 19.45 19.29
CA ARG A 103 -6.79 19.85 20.27
C ARG A 103 -5.36 19.82 19.72
N LYS A 104 -5.18 19.35 18.48
CA LYS A 104 -3.86 19.31 17.84
C LYS A 104 -3.23 20.70 17.78
N LEU A 105 -4.03 21.75 17.56
CA LEU A 105 -3.60 23.15 17.53
C LEU A 105 -2.84 23.57 18.81
N LEU A 106 -3.23 23.03 19.97
CA LEU A 106 -2.63 23.38 21.27
C LEU A 106 -1.17 22.92 21.39
N TYR A 107 -0.71 21.99 20.55
CA TYR A 107 0.63 21.41 20.60
C TYR A 107 1.58 22.02 19.56
N TYR A 108 1.12 22.94 18.71
CA TYR A 108 1.97 23.52 17.67
C TYR A 108 3.08 24.44 18.20
N GLY A 109 3.01 24.87 19.46
CA GLY A 109 4.13 25.51 20.15
C GLY A 109 5.39 24.64 20.23
N GLN A 110 5.25 23.31 20.08
CA GLN A 110 6.38 22.37 20.03
C GLN A 110 7.15 22.41 18.70
N TYR A 111 6.52 22.88 17.61
CA TYR A 111 7.08 22.77 16.27
C TYR A 111 8.48 23.39 16.11
N PRO A 112 8.78 24.60 16.64
CA PRO A 112 10.13 25.16 16.55
C PRO A 112 11.19 24.26 17.19
N LEU A 113 10.90 23.67 18.35
CA LEU A 113 11.81 22.78 19.07
C LEU A 113 12.03 21.47 18.29
N VAL A 114 10.95 20.87 17.78
CA VAL A 114 11.00 19.65 16.97
C VAL A 114 11.80 19.87 15.68
N LEU A 115 11.53 20.96 14.96
CA LEU A 115 12.26 21.31 13.75
C LEU A 115 13.74 21.55 14.02
N TRP A 116 14.07 22.25 15.10
CA TRP A 116 15.45 22.51 15.49
C TRP A 116 16.20 21.23 15.86
N GLY A 117 15.58 20.35 16.67
CA GLY A 117 16.14 19.05 17.01
C GLY A 117 16.41 18.18 15.78
N LEU A 118 15.42 18.08 14.89
CA LEU A 118 15.58 17.35 13.62
C LEU A 118 16.60 18.01 12.69
N ALA A 119 16.70 19.34 12.66
CA ALA A 119 17.72 20.04 11.89
C ALA A 119 19.13 19.81 12.42
N ARG A 120 19.30 19.54 13.72
CA ARG A 120 20.59 19.12 14.30
C ARG A 120 20.96 17.69 13.91
N MET A 121 19.98 16.79 13.87
CA MET A 121 20.20 15.37 13.53
C MET A 121 20.35 15.13 12.02
N GLU A 122 19.53 15.80 11.21
CA GLU A 122 19.32 15.50 9.78
C GLU A 122 19.70 16.67 8.87
N GLY A 123 20.20 17.76 9.44
CA GLY A 123 20.76 18.90 8.74
C GLY A 123 19.78 19.56 7.75
N ARG A 124 20.23 19.71 6.50
CA ARG A 124 19.47 20.35 5.43
C ARG A 124 18.19 19.59 5.07
N ARG A 125 18.10 18.27 5.35
CA ARG A 125 16.92 17.46 5.02
C ARG A 125 15.72 17.87 5.86
N ALA A 126 15.88 17.98 7.18
CA ALA A 126 14.80 18.47 8.05
C ALA A 126 14.32 19.88 7.64
N ARG A 127 15.26 20.77 7.28
CA ARG A 127 14.90 22.11 6.76
C ARG A 127 14.19 22.05 5.41
N ARG A 128 14.50 21.09 4.54
CA ARG A 128 13.86 20.91 3.23
C ARG A 128 12.41 20.43 3.34
N PHE A 129 12.11 19.63 4.35
CA PHE A 129 10.82 18.97 4.56
C PHE A 129 10.11 19.45 5.83
N PHE A 130 10.30 20.72 6.18
CA PHE A 130 9.72 21.34 7.36
C PHE A 130 8.19 21.27 7.39
N ASP A 131 7.55 21.27 6.22
CA ASP A 131 6.11 21.14 6.04
C ASP A 131 5.59 19.76 6.49
N LEU A 132 6.34 18.69 6.19
CA LEU A 132 5.99 17.35 6.65
C LEU A 132 6.19 17.20 8.16
N ILE A 133 7.24 17.80 8.71
CA ILE A 133 7.47 17.85 10.16
C ILE A 133 6.31 18.60 10.84
N PHE A 134 5.89 19.73 10.27
CA PHE A 134 4.75 20.50 10.77
C PHE A 134 3.46 19.68 10.79
N TYR A 135 3.22 18.84 9.80
CA TYR A 135 2.04 17.97 9.77
C TYR A 135 2.04 16.89 10.85
N ALA A 136 3.22 16.41 11.27
CA ALA A 136 3.31 15.35 12.27
C ALA A 136 3.08 15.83 13.72
N VAL A 137 3.37 17.11 14.02
CA VAL A 137 3.30 17.67 15.38
C VAL A 137 1.91 17.58 15.98
N GLY A 138 1.80 17.17 17.25
CA GLY A 138 0.56 17.16 18.02
C GLY A 138 -0.31 15.90 17.86
N TYR A 139 0.00 15.00 16.92
CA TYR A 139 -0.76 13.74 16.79
C TYR A 139 -0.61 12.86 18.03
N TYR A 140 0.62 12.69 18.52
CA TYR A 140 0.94 11.83 19.66
C TYR A 140 0.12 12.21 20.90
N GLU A 141 0.11 13.48 21.26
CA GLU A 141 -0.58 14.00 22.44
C GLU A 141 -2.09 13.85 22.34
N VAL A 142 -2.65 14.16 21.17
CA VAL A 142 -4.08 13.98 20.90
C VAL A 142 -4.47 12.51 21.00
N TYR A 143 -3.68 11.61 20.45
CA TYR A 143 -3.94 10.17 20.54
C TYR A 143 -3.81 9.64 21.95
N ARG A 144 -2.81 10.04 22.74
CA ARG A 144 -2.74 9.68 24.18
C ARG A 144 -4.01 10.07 24.91
N ARG A 145 -4.54 11.27 24.65
CA ARG A 145 -5.79 11.71 25.28
C ARG A 145 -6.98 10.84 24.87
N ALA A 146 -7.10 10.51 23.59
CA ALA A 146 -8.16 9.63 23.09
C ALA A 146 -8.06 8.23 23.73
N LEU A 147 -6.85 7.65 23.77
CA LEU A 147 -6.59 6.35 24.37
C LEU A 147 -6.88 6.32 25.87
N ARG A 148 -6.54 7.37 26.63
CA ARG A 148 -6.90 7.45 28.06
C ARG A 148 -8.40 7.53 28.33
N ARG A 149 -9.11 8.24 27.46
CA ARG A 149 -10.55 8.44 27.57
C ARG A 149 -11.29 7.15 27.24
N ASP A 150 -10.96 6.54 26.12
CA ASP A 150 -11.72 5.42 25.57
C ASP A 150 -11.16 4.05 26.00
N ARG A 151 -9.88 3.97 26.35
CA ARG A 151 -9.20 2.73 26.78
C ARG A 151 -9.55 1.52 25.89
N PRO A 152 -9.23 1.57 24.58
CA PRO A 152 -9.51 0.44 23.70
C PRO A 152 -8.77 -0.81 24.18
N LYS A 153 -9.36 -1.99 23.97
CA LYS A 153 -8.73 -3.29 24.30
C LYS A 153 -7.44 -3.51 23.52
N ALA A 154 -7.44 -3.08 22.26
CA ALA A 154 -6.28 -3.10 21.38
C ALA A 154 -6.50 -2.12 20.23
N VAL A 155 -5.42 -1.76 19.54
CA VAL A 155 -5.47 -1.06 18.26
C VAL A 155 -4.83 -1.93 17.18
N VAL A 156 -5.61 -2.26 16.15
CA VAL A 156 -5.18 -2.98 14.95
C VAL A 156 -4.88 -1.96 13.85
N PHE A 157 -3.70 -2.06 13.26
CA PHE A 157 -3.19 -1.16 12.23
C PHE A 157 -3.03 -1.91 10.92
N ALA A 158 -3.39 -1.27 9.80
CA ALA A 158 -3.02 -1.73 8.48
C ALA A 158 -1.83 -0.96 7.89
N ASN A 159 -1.61 0.28 8.30
CA ASN A 159 -0.47 1.08 7.87
C ASN A 159 0.61 1.10 8.97
N ASP A 160 1.88 1.12 8.60
CA ASP A 160 3.01 1.08 9.56
C ASP A 160 4.00 2.24 9.39
N HIS A 161 3.75 3.17 8.47
CA HIS A 161 4.73 4.17 8.03
C HIS A 161 4.21 5.61 7.93
N ASN A 162 2.88 5.82 7.96
CA ASN A 162 2.28 7.15 7.98
C ASN A 162 2.49 7.85 9.32
N ASP A 163 2.67 9.17 9.30
CA ASP A 163 2.98 10.02 10.45
C ASP A 163 1.95 9.87 11.59
N ASP A 164 0.67 9.93 11.26
CA ASP A 164 -0.44 9.78 12.21
C ASP A 164 -0.48 8.36 12.81
N THR A 165 -0.21 7.36 11.99
CA THR A 165 -0.21 5.96 12.40
C THR A 165 0.95 5.66 13.33
N ARG A 166 2.16 6.14 13.01
CA ARG A 166 3.33 6.06 13.90
C ARG A 166 3.09 6.79 15.21
N ALA A 167 2.46 7.97 15.17
CA ALA A 167 2.13 8.72 16.37
C ALA A 167 1.12 7.97 17.26
N LEU A 168 0.10 7.34 16.67
CA LEU A 168 -0.85 6.50 17.41
C LEU A 168 -0.17 5.25 18.00
N LEU A 169 0.72 4.59 17.25
CA LEU A 169 1.51 3.46 17.77
C LEU A 169 2.35 3.86 18.98
N LEU A 170 3.06 4.99 18.91
CA LEU A 170 3.84 5.52 20.04
C LEU A 170 2.93 5.87 21.23
N ALA A 171 1.76 6.46 20.97
CA ALA A 171 0.78 6.76 22.01
C ALA A 171 0.22 5.48 22.65
N CYS A 172 -0.05 4.43 21.88
CA CYS A 172 -0.50 3.14 22.41
C CYS A 172 0.52 2.56 23.39
N ARG A 173 1.81 2.55 23.01
CA ARG A 173 2.88 2.09 23.90
C ARG A 173 2.96 2.90 25.19
N ALA A 174 2.87 4.24 25.09
CA ALA A 174 2.94 5.12 26.25
C ALA A 174 1.74 4.97 27.21
N GLU A 175 0.60 4.47 26.71
CA GLU A 175 -0.62 4.24 27.48
C GLU A 175 -0.86 2.74 27.79
N GLY A 176 0.09 1.86 27.47
CA GLY A 176 -0.03 0.42 27.71
C GLY A 176 -1.09 -0.30 26.88
N ILE A 177 -1.51 0.29 25.76
CA ILE A 177 -2.55 -0.28 24.88
C ILE A 177 -1.93 -1.32 23.94
N PRO A 178 -2.46 -2.56 23.89
CA PRO A 178 -2.02 -3.59 22.96
C PRO A 178 -2.13 -3.16 21.49
N THR A 179 -1.16 -3.55 20.68
CA THR A 179 -1.07 -3.13 19.26
C THR A 179 -0.89 -4.34 18.36
N VAL A 180 -1.64 -4.37 17.26
CA VAL A 180 -1.59 -5.42 16.24
C VAL A 180 -1.34 -4.77 14.88
N TYR A 181 -0.50 -5.36 14.05
CA TYR A 181 -0.35 -4.98 12.65
C TYR A 181 -0.84 -6.09 11.74
N VAL A 182 -1.67 -5.73 10.76
CA VAL A 182 -2.10 -6.60 9.66
C VAL A 182 -1.54 -6.01 8.38
N GLN A 183 -0.65 -6.73 7.72
CA GLN A 183 -0.12 -6.31 6.43
C GLN A 183 -1.26 -6.25 5.38
N HIS A 184 -1.24 -5.22 4.53
CA HIS A 184 -2.23 -5.02 3.47
C HIS A 184 -1.63 -4.84 2.07
N ALA A 185 -0.31 -4.68 2.00
CA ALA A 185 0.43 -4.38 0.80
C ALA A 185 1.86 -4.90 0.93
N SER A 186 2.51 -5.11 -0.21
CA SER A 186 3.92 -5.47 -0.27
C SER A 186 4.80 -4.40 0.37
N VAL A 187 5.79 -4.86 1.13
CA VAL A 187 6.69 -4.01 1.90
C VAL A 187 8.06 -3.90 1.21
N SER A 188 8.88 -2.95 1.65
CA SER A 188 10.27 -2.80 1.23
C SER A 188 11.19 -2.55 2.41
N THR A 189 12.50 -2.66 2.18
CA THR A 189 13.57 -2.47 3.18
C THR A 189 13.73 -1.02 3.65
N TYR A 190 12.89 -0.11 3.15
CA TYR A 190 12.89 1.31 3.48
C TYR A 190 11.79 1.69 4.48
N PHE A 191 11.00 0.72 4.91
CA PHE A 191 9.93 0.91 5.88
C PHE A 191 10.53 1.08 7.29
N PRO A 192 9.77 1.65 8.24
CA PRO A 192 10.18 1.62 9.64
C PRO A 192 10.30 0.17 10.16
N PRO A 193 11.12 -0.06 11.21
CA PRO A 193 11.12 -1.34 11.91
C PRO A 193 9.73 -1.71 12.42
N LEU A 194 9.45 -3.01 12.37
CA LEU A 194 8.20 -3.63 12.78
C LEU A 194 8.07 -3.60 14.31
N GLY A 195 7.07 -2.88 14.81
CA GLY A 195 7.05 -2.41 16.18
C GLY A 195 5.78 -2.71 16.96
N PHE A 196 4.96 -3.65 16.52
CA PHE A 196 3.66 -3.92 17.14
C PHE A 196 3.78 -5.08 18.13
N GLY A 197 2.77 -5.29 18.98
CA GLY A 197 2.75 -6.40 19.92
C GLY A 197 2.49 -7.75 19.24
N LEU A 198 1.71 -7.73 18.17
CA LEU A 198 1.48 -8.83 17.25
C LEU A 198 1.59 -8.31 15.81
N ASN A 199 2.26 -9.04 14.94
CA ASN A 199 2.47 -8.68 13.55
C ASN A 199 2.02 -9.84 12.66
N LEU A 200 0.95 -9.62 11.91
CA LEU A 200 0.31 -10.56 11.01
C LEU A 200 0.77 -10.21 9.59
N LEU A 201 1.74 -10.97 9.11
CA LEU A 201 2.43 -10.73 7.83
C LEU A 201 1.92 -11.70 6.76
N GLU A 202 1.99 -11.29 5.49
CA GLU A 202 1.47 -12.10 4.38
C GLU A 202 2.35 -13.32 4.10
N GLY A 203 3.67 -13.17 4.20
CA GLY A 203 4.61 -14.25 3.90
C GLY A 203 6.02 -13.97 4.40
N GLN A 204 6.91 -14.92 4.12
CA GLN A 204 8.31 -14.90 4.58
C GLN A 204 9.09 -13.71 3.99
N ASP A 205 8.79 -13.31 2.76
CA ASP A 205 9.34 -12.10 2.13
C ASP A 205 9.21 -10.84 2.99
N ALA A 206 8.01 -10.61 3.53
CA ALA A 206 7.75 -9.44 4.36
C ALA A 206 8.57 -9.48 5.65
N LEU A 207 8.65 -10.66 6.29
CA LEU A 207 9.45 -10.86 7.49
C LEU A 207 10.93 -10.58 7.23
N ASP A 208 11.48 -11.10 6.14
CA ASP A 208 12.90 -10.92 5.80
C ASP A 208 13.24 -9.48 5.44
N LYS A 209 12.32 -8.76 4.78
CA LYS A 209 12.48 -7.31 4.55
C LYS A 209 12.39 -6.52 5.85
N TYR A 210 11.46 -6.84 6.75
CA TYR A 210 11.37 -6.15 8.03
C TYR A 210 12.59 -6.38 8.92
N ARG A 211 13.21 -7.57 8.88
CA ARG A 211 14.49 -7.83 9.56
C ARG A 211 15.61 -6.91 9.08
N GLN A 212 15.58 -6.51 7.81
CA GLN A 212 16.53 -5.53 7.26
C GLN A 212 16.19 -4.07 7.64
N CYS A 213 14.92 -3.76 7.88
CA CYS A 213 14.49 -2.43 8.35
C CYS A 213 14.95 -2.13 9.79
N GLY A 214 15.13 -3.17 10.61
CA GLY A 214 15.65 -3.10 11.98
C GLY A 214 15.05 -4.17 12.91
N PRO A 215 15.22 -4.02 14.23
CA PRO A 215 14.68 -4.98 15.20
C PRO A 215 13.16 -5.12 15.08
N ILE A 216 12.70 -6.37 15.15
CA ILE A 216 11.28 -6.70 15.21
C ILE A 216 10.87 -6.83 16.67
N LEU A 217 9.78 -6.16 17.03
CA LEU A 217 9.17 -6.29 18.35
C LEU A 217 7.88 -7.11 18.25
N GLY A 218 7.54 -7.78 19.36
CA GLY A 218 6.31 -8.55 19.47
C GLY A 218 6.34 -9.89 18.76
N GLN A 219 5.19 -10.56 18.75
CA GLN A 219 5.02 -11.84 18.07
C GLN A 219 4.83 -11.61 16.57
N VAL A 220 5.28 -12.57 15.76
CA VAL A 220 5.08 -12.58 14.30
C VAL A 220 4.33 -13.85 13.95
N ALA A 221 3.28 -13.72 13.15
CA ALA A 221 2.62 -14.83 12.50
C ALA A 221 2.50 -14.56 11.00
N LEU A 222 2.76 -15.58 10.20
CA LEU A 222 2.58 -15.53 8.75
C LEU A 222 1.18 -16.07 8.44
N VAL A 223 0.27 -15.18 8.05
CA VAL A 223 -1.17 -15.50 7.96
C VAL A 223 -1.68 -15.57 6.52
N GLY A 224 -0.79 -15.39 5.53
CA GLY A 224 -1.19 -15.29 4.13
C GLY A 224 -1.79 -13.94 3.78
N MET A 225 -2.46 -13.86 2.64
CA MET A 225 -3.02 -12.61 2.10
C MET A 225 -4.56 -12.59 2.18
N PRO A 226 -5.16 -12.02 3.24
CA PRO A 226 -6.62 -11.93 3.42
C PRO A 226 -7.40 -11.41 2.21
N LYS A 227 -6.83 -10.47 1.46
CA LYS A 227 -7.48 -9.89 0.27
C LYS A 227 -7.51 -10.83 -0.95
N ALA A 228 -6.73 -11.91 -0.94
CA ALA A 228 -6.64 -12.86 -2.05
C ALA A 228 -7.59 -14.04 -1.89
N ASP A 229 -8.06 -14.33 -0.66
CA ASP A 229 -8.86 -15.52 -0.34
C ASP A 229 -10.04 -15.73 -1.30
N GLU A 230 -10.82 -14.68 -1.57
CA GLU A 230 -12.00 -14.75 -2.45
C GLU A 230 -11.67 -15.08 -3.93
N PHE A 231 -10.40 -14.95 -4.33
CA PHE A 231 -9.96 -15.13 -5.71
C PHE A 231 -9.08 -16.36 -5.94
N LEU A 232 -8.51 -16.98 -4.89
CA LEU A 232 -7.62 -18.15 -5.09
C LEU A 232 -8.33 -19.35 -5.72
N GLY A 233 -9.65 -19.49 -5.49
CA GLY A 233 -10.49 -20.48 -6.18
C GLY A 233 -10.65 -20.23 -7.69
N GLN A 234 -10.32 -19.03 -8.16
CA GLN A 234 -10.52 -18.57 -9.55
C GLN A 234 -9.21 -18.52 -10.34
N ARG A 235 -8.15 -19.22 -9.88
CA ARG A 235 -6.86 -19.28 -10.58
C ARG A 235 -7.04 -19.64 -12.05
N ASN A 236 -6.31 -18.94 -12.90
CA ASN A 236 -6.32 -19.12 -14.34
C ASN A 236 -5.75 -20.50 -14.71
N ARG A 237 -6.59 -21.31 -15.37
CA ARG A 237 -6.25 -22.64 -15.89
C ARG A 237 -6.12 -22.67 -17.42
N ALA A 238 -5.98 -21.53 -18.08
CA ALA A 238 -5.74 -21.51 -19.52
C ALA A 238 -4.35 -22.11 -19.82
N PRO A 239 -4.23 -23.08 -20.75
CA PRO A 239 -2.96 -23.76 -21.06
C PRO A 239 -1.99 -22.87 -21.86
N ALA A 240 -2.44 -21.69 -22.30
CA ALA A 240 -1.71 -20.77 -23.14
C ALA A 240 -2.20 -19.34 -22.88
N VAL A 241 -1.31 -18.36 -23.06
CA VAL A 241 -1.65 -16.94 -23.00
C VAL A 241 -2.38 -16.51 -24.27
N ARG A 242 -3.54 -15.88 -24.11
CA ARG A 242 -4.31 -15.22 -25.19
C ARG A 242 -4.62 -13.75 -24.88
N ARG A 243 -4.80 -13.42 -23.60
CA ARG A 243 -5.12 -12.09 -23.11
C ARG A 243 -4.00 -11.58 -22.21
N VAL A 244 -3.46 -10.41 -22.53
CA VAL A 244 -2.33 -9.79 -21.84
C VAL A 244 -2.79 -8.46 -21.24
N GLY A 245 -2.79 -8.38 -19.93
CA GLY A 245 -2.96 -7.10 -19.23
C GLY A 245 -1.65 -6.32 -19.21
N LEU A 246 -1.69 -5.02 -19.49
CA LEU A 246 -0.61 -4.10 -19.17
C LEU A 246 -1.05 -3.13 -18.08
N THR A 247 -0.29 -3.03 -17.00
CA THR A 247 -0.53 -2.02 -15.96
C THR A 247 0.61 -1.03 -15.92
N THR A 248 0.28 0.26 -15.83
CA THR A 248 1.26 1.35 -15.84
C THR A 248 1.22 2.14 -14.55
N ASN A 249 2.34 2.76 -14.21
CA ASN A 249 2.51 3.73 -13.15
C ASN A 249 2.60 5.16 -13.70
N LEU A 250 2.46 6.14 -12.82
CA LEU A 250 2.60 7.57 -13.16
C LEU A 250 3.98 7.93 -13.73
N HIS A 251 4.99 7.09 -13.47
CA HIS A 251 6.37 7.32 -13.88
C HIS A 251 6.73 6.67 -15.22
N ASP A 252 5.87 5.81 -15.77
CA ASP A 252 6.10 5.20 -17.08
C ASP A 252 5.89 6.25 -18.16
N PRO A 253 6.91 6.57 -19.00
CA PRO A 253 6.75 7.58 -20.04
C PRO A 253 5.71 7.15 -21.07
N LEU A 254 4.73 8.02 -21.36
CA LEU A 254 3.70 7.73 -22.37
C LEU A 254 4.28 7.39 -23.76
N PRO A 255 5.33 8.08 -24.27
CA PRO A 255 5.92 7.69 -25.55
C PRO A 255 6.47 6.26 -25.55
N ALA A 256 7.15 5.85 -24.47
CA ALA A 256 7.70 4.51 -24.37
C ALA A 256 6.61 3.44 -24.20
N LEU A 257 5.54 3.75 -23.46
CA LEU A 257 4.34 2.90 -23.39
C LEU A 257 3.72 2.69 -24.78
N ARG A 258 3.54 3.79 -25.53
CA ARG A 258 3.02 3.75 -26.90
C ARG A 258 3.89 2.86 -27.77
N ASP A 259 5.20 3.11 -27.82
CA ASP A 259 6.13 2.38 -28.68
C ASP A 259 6.15 0.87 -28.33
N ALA A 260 6.07 0.54 -27.03
CA ALA A 260 5.94 -0.84 -26.57
C ALA A 260 4.65 -1.51 -27.05
N LEU A 261 3.50 -0.83 -26.92
CA LEU A 261 2.21 -1.37 -27.34
C LEU A 261 2.13 -1.54 -28.86
N VAL A 262 2.60 -0.55 -29.63
CA VAL A 262 2.67 -0.63 -31.10
C VAL A 262 3.49 -1.85 -31.52
N TYR A 263 4.68 -2.02 -30.93
CA TYR A 263 5.55 -3.17 -31.23
C TYR A 263 4.88 -4.50 -30.87
N LEU A 264 4.35 -4.63 -29.64
CA LEU A 264 3.78 -5.90 -29.16
C LEU A 264 2.54 -6.32 -29.94
N ILE A 265 1.65 -5.37 -30.30
CA ILE A 265 0.46 -5.67 -31.09
C ILE A 265 0.85 -6.14 -32.51
N ALA A 266 1.85 -5.51 -33.11
CA ALA A 266 2.34 -5.91 -34.44
C ALA A 266 3.03 -7.29 -34.42
N GLU A 267 3.87 -7.56 -33.42
CA GLU A 267 4.65 -8.80 -33.30
C GLU A 267 3.85 -10.02 -32.82
N LEU A 268 2.71 -9.77 -32.17
CA LEU A 268 1.89 -10.80 -31.52
C LEU A 268 0.41 -10.62 -31.88
N PRO A 269 0.03 -10.67 -33.18
CA PRO A 269 -1.34 -10.39 -33.62
C PRO A 269 -2.38 -11.41 -33.10
N GLY A 270 -1.92 -12.58 -32.63
CA GLY A 270 -2.78 -13.58 -32.00
C GLY A 270 -3.09 -13.34 -30.51
N LEU A 271 -2.56 -12.26 -29.92
CA LEU A 271 -2.81 -11.87 -28.53
C LEU A 271 -3.68 -10.62 -28.45
N THR A 272 -4.57 -10.59 -27.47
CA THR A 272 -5.35 -9.40 -27.12
C THR A 272 -4.68 -8.67 -25.98
N PHE A 273 -4.51 -7.36 -26.11
CA PHE A 273 -3.90 -6.53 -25.07
C PHE A 273 -4.96 -5.65 -24.40
N THR A 274 -4.91 -5.55 -23.07
CA THR A 274 -5.73 -4.63 -22.28
C THR A 274 -4.84 -3.69 -21.46
N LEU A 275 -4.91 -2.39 -21.69
CA LEU A 275 -4.22 -1.39 -20.89
C LEU A 275 -5.06 -0.96 -19.68
N ARG A 276 -4.44 -0.96 -18.50
CA ARG A 276 -5.01 -0.50 -17.25
C ARG A 276 -4.10 0.54 -16.60
N PRO A 277 -4.36 1.84 -16.79
CA PRO A 277 -3.63 2.90 -16.12
C PRO A 277 -3.80 2.85 -14.59
N HIS A 278 -2.80 3.35 -13.85
CA HIS A 278 -2.90 3.51 -12.40
C HIS A 278 -4.12 4.38 -12.01
N PRO A 279 -4.87 4.09 -10.93
CA PRO A 279 -6.10 4.82 -10.58
C PRO A 279 -5.93 6.31 -10.29
N VAL A 280 -4.70 6.76 -9.98
CA VAL A 280 -4.38 8.19 -9.78
C VAL A 280 -3.70 8.84 -10.99
N ASP A 281 -3.54 8.10 -12.08
CA ASP A 281 -3.02 8.64 -13.32
C ASP A 281 -4.09 9.48 -14.02
N THR A 282 -3.81 10.76 -14.22
CA THR A 282 -4.73 11.73 -14.84
C THR A 282 -4.26 12.18 -16.21
N ARG A 283 -3.25 11.51 -16.79
CA ARG A 283 -2.76 11.83 -18.14
C ARG A 283 -3.82 11.51 -19.19
N ASP A 284 -3.74 12.20 -20.32
CA ASP A 284 -4.63 11.96 -21.45
C ASP A 284 -4.13 10.78 -22.29
N TYR A 285 -4.98 9.75 -22.39
CA TYR A 285 -4.75 8.54 -23.16
C TYR A 285 -5.54 8.49 -24.47
N ALA A 286 -6.36 9.51 -24.77
CA ALA A 286 -7.18 9.55 -25.98
C ALA A 286 -6.34 9.43 -27.29
N PRO A 287 -5.15 10.05 -27.41
CA PRO A 287 -4.32 9.86 -28.60
C PRO A 287 -3.91 8.40 -28.82
N LEU A 288 -3.53 7.70 -27.73
CA LEU A 288 -3.14 6.29 -27.79
C LEU A 288 -4.33 5.40 -28.15
N GLN A 289 -5.52 5.72 -27.64
CA GLN A 289 -6.74 5.00 -27.95
C GLN A 289 -7.14 5.15 -29.43
N ALA A 290 -6.94 6.33 -30.01
CA ALA A 290 -7.19 6.57 -31.43
C ALA A 290 -6.18 5.83 -32.32
N GLU A 291 -4.92 5.77 -31.91
CA GLU A 291 -3.85 5.10 -32.65
C GLU A 291 -3.95 3.57 -32.62
N LEU A 292 -4.40 3.00 -31.50
CA LEU A 292 -4.46 1.55 -31.28
C LEU A 292 -5.90 1.08 -31.03
N PRO A 293 -6.77 1.02 -32.05
CA PRO A 293 -8.18 0.65 -31.87
C PRO A 293 -8.40 -0.79 -31.40
N ALA A 294 -7.41 -1.68 -31.61
CA ALA A 294 -7.45 -3.06 -31.12
C ALA A 294 -7.11 -3.18 -29.62
N LEU A 295 -6.58 -2.13 -28.99
CA LEU A 295 -6.23 -2.11 -27.58
C LEU A 295 -7.50 -1.99 -26.72
N GLN A 296 -7.67 -2.93 -25.80
CA GLN A 296 -8.73 -2.87 -24.80
C GLN A 296 -8.32 -2.01 -23.61
N TRP A 297 -9.31 -1.53 -22.84
CA TRP A 297 -9.08 -0.62 -21.72
C TRP A 297 -9.78 -1.10 -20.45
N SER A 298 -9.16 -0.84 -19.29
CA SER A 298 -9.73 -1.07 -17.96
C SER A 298 -9.57 0.20 -17.11
N ASP A 299 -10.66 0.67 -16.50
CA ASP A 299 -10.65 1.80 -15.56
C ASP A 299 -10.39 1.28 -14.14
N ALA A 300 -9.20 1.55 -13.61
CA ALA A 300 -8.80 1.14 -12.27
C ALA A 300 -9.62 1.78 -11.13
N ARG A 301 -10.44 2.79 -11.42
CA ARG A 301 -11.37 3.40 -10.45
C ARG A 301 -12.71 2.69 -10.38
N GLN A 302 -13.04 1.86 -11.38
CA GLN A 302 -14.32 1.15 -11.49
C GLN A 302 -14.18 -0.35 -11.26
N GLU A 303 -13.11 -0.95 -11.78
CA GLU A 303 -12.85 -2.39 -11.68
C GLU A 303 -11.77 -2.67 -10.63
N LYS A 304 -11.96 -3.63 -9.70
CA LYS A 304 -10.89 -4.01 -8.74
C LYS A 304 -9.75 -4.74 -9.46
N ILE A 305 -8.58 -4.80 -8.82
CA ILE A 305 -7.41 -5.39 -9.47
C ILE A 305 -7.56 -6.89 -9.74
N PHE A 306 -8.07 -7.66 -8.78
CA PHE A 306 -8.29 -9.10 -8.96
C PHE A 306 -9.36 -9.40 -10.02
N ASP A 307 -10.41 -8.58 -10.12
CA ASP A 307 -11.43 -8.70 -11.18
C ASP A 307 -10.80 -8.51 -12.57
N PHE A 308 -9.97 -7.48 -12.73
CA PHE A 308 -9.22 -7.25 -13.96
C PHE A 308 -8.30 -8.42 -14.30
N LEU A 309 -7.51 -8.88 -13.33
CA LEU A 309 -6.56 -9.97 -13.51
C LEU A 309 -7.26 -11.31 -13.83
N GLY A 310 -8.44 -11.56 -13.27
CA GLY A 310 -9.24 -12.76 -13.58
C GLY A 310 -9.63 -12.88 -15.05
N ARG A 311 -9.58 -11.77 -15.81
CA ARG A 311 -9.84 -11.74 -17.26
C ARG A 311 -8.58 -11.86 -18.12
N GLN A 312 -7.39 -11.92 -17.52
CA GLN A 312 -6.11 -11.99 -18.24
C GLN A 312 -5.44 -13.36 -18.08
N ASP A 313 -4.55 -13.69 -19.00
CA ASP A 313 -3.71 -14.90 -18.93
C ASP A 313 -2.25 -14.56 -18.61
N ALA A 314 -1.83 -13.34 -18.92
CA ALA A 314 -0.53 -12.76 -18.60
C ALA A 314 -0.67 -11.31 -18.11
N LEU A 315 0.34 -10.84 -17.38
CA LEU A 315 0.50 -9.44 -16.98
C LEU A 315 1.86 -8.95 -17.43
N VAL A 316 1.92 -7.76 -18.01
CA VAL A 316 3.17 -7.00 -18.23
C VAL A 316 3.12 -5.73 -17.41
N ALA A 317 4.14 -5.49 -16.59
CA ALA A 317 4.24 -4.27 -15.80
C ALA A 317 5.70 -3.98 -15.42
N ALA A 318 5.97 -2.74 -15.01
CA ALA A 318 7.21 -2.36 -14.33
C ALA A 318 7.03 -2.55 -12.80
N ASP A 319 7.57 -1.66 -11.97
CA ASP A 319 7.50 -1.77 -10.51
C ASP A 319 6.07 -1.61 -9.96
N THR A 320 5.39 -2.74 -9.74
CA THR A 320 4.05 -2.75 -9.15
C THR A 320 3.86 -3.95 -8.24
N SER A 321 3.07 -3.78 -7.18
CA SER A 321 2.68 -4.90 -6.33
C SER A 321 1.88 -5.93 -7.12
N THR A 322 1.14 -5.49 -8.16
CA THR A 322 0.23 -6.26 -9.04
C THR A 322 0.81 -7.56 -9.56
N HIS A 323 2.14 -7.65 -9.70
CA HIS A 323 2.82 -8.89 -10.07
C HIS A 323 2.53 -10.04 -9.11
N LEU A 324 2.43 -9.78 -7.81
CA LEU A 324 2.09 -10.78 -6.80
C LEU A 324 0.63 -11.21 -6.92
N GLU A 325 -0.32 -10.29 -7.05
CA GLU A 325 -1.73 -10.62 -7.26
C GLU A 325 -1.92 -11.44 -8.55
N ALA A 326 -1.23 -11.09 -9.65
CA ALA A 326 -1.30 -11.84 -10.90
C ALA A 326 -0.72 -13.26 -10.77
N THR A 327 0.40 -13.39 -10.07
CA THR A 327 1.03 -14.69 -9.84
C THR A 327 0.13 -15.58 -8.97
N LEU A 328 -0.48 -15.04 -7.90
CA LEU A 328 -1.44 -15.77 -7.06
C LEU A 328 -2.61 -16.35 -7.87
N LEU A 329 -3.03 -15.66 -8.94
CA LEU A 329 -4.06 -16.09 -9.88
C LEU A 329 -3.53 -16.94 -11.04
N ASN A 330 -2.28 -17.40 -11.00
CA ASN A 330 -1.66 -18.24 -12.03
C ASN A 330 -1.57 -17.57 -13.43
N LEU A 331 -1.37 -16.26 -13.48
CA LEU A 331 -1.03 -15.55 -14.71
C LEU A 331 0.48 -15.64 -14.99
N ALA A 332 0.85 -15.61 -16.27
CA ALA A 332 2.24 -15.38 -16.68
C ALA A 332 2.60 -13.90 -16.45
N SER A 333 3.18 -13.60 -15.31
CA SER A 333 3.54 -12.24 -14.89
C SER A 333 4.96 -11.91 -15.35
N LEU A 334 5.12 -10.83 -16.12
CA LEU A 334 6.36 -10.43 -16.79
C LEU A 334 6.74 -9.01 -16.39
N TYR A 335 7.91 -8.86 -15.79
CA TYR A 335 8.50 -7.57 -15.46
C TYR A 335 9.17 -6.96 -16.70
N PHE A 336 8.67 -5.80 -17.14
CA PHE A 336 9.24 -5.01 -18.23
C PHE A 336 9.19 -3.53 -17.91
N ARG A 337 10.35 -2.87 -18.02
CA ARG A 337 10.48 -1.44 -17.74
C ARG A 337 10.22 -0.62 -18.99
N LEU A 338 9.24 0.28 -18.92
CA LEU A 338 8.94 1.26 -19.96
C LEU A 338 9.87 2.49 -19.92
N GLY A 339 10.83 2.57 -19.00
CA GLY A 339 11.70 3.73 -18.86
C GLY A 339 13.07 3.44 -18.25
N SER A 340 13.99 4.39 -18.45
CA SER A 340 15.41 4.30 -18.06
C SER A 340 15.71 4.72 -16.62
N ASN A 341 14.70 5.08 -15.80
CA ASN A 341 14.94 5.52 -14.42
C ASN A 341 15.44 4.37 -13.53
N ALA A 342 16.75 4.27 -13.34
CA ALA A 342 17.41 3.19 -12.60
C ALA A 342 17.14 3.19 -11.08
N MET A 343 16.53 4.24 -10.52
CA MET A 343 16.36 4.40 -9.07
C MET A 343 15.28 3.51 -8.45
N ILE A 344 14.42 2.91 -9.28
CA ILE A 344 13.31 2.05 -8.86
C ILE A 344 13.37 0.87 -9.82
N GLU A 345 14.31 -0.04 -9.60
CA GLU A 345 14.37 -1.29 -10.36
C GLU A 345 14.06 -2.43 -9.42
N ASP A 346 13.02 -3.19 -9.76
CA ASP A 346 12.54 -4.31 -8.98
C ASP A 346 12.38 -3.96 -7.49
N TYR A 347 11.63 -2.87 -7.24
CA TYR A 347 11.47 -2.27 -5.90
C TYR A 347 11.02 -3.27 -4.83
N TYR A 348 10.25 -4.29 -5.23
CA TYR A 348 9.78 -5.36 -4.36
C TYR A 348 10.66 -6.63 -4.41
N GLY A 349 11.68 -6.68 -5.27
CA GLY A 349 12.56 -7.84 -5.46
C GLY A 349 11.87 -9.03 -6.13
N TYR A 350 10.76 -8.82 -6.83
CA TYR A 350 9.95 -9.88 -7.44
C TYR A 350 10.68 -10.58 -8.57
N ALA A 351 11.36 -9.86 -9.45
CA ALA A 351 12.13 -10.48 -10.52
C ALA A 351 13.36 -11.20 -9.94
N ALA A 352 14.07 -10.55 -9.02
CA ALA A 352 15.28 -11.08 -8.38
C ALA A 352 15.02 -12.37 -7.58
N GLN A 353 13.84 -12.50 -6.96
CA GLN A 353 13.43 -13.67 -6.18
C GLN A 353 12.61 -14.69 -7.01
N GLY A 354 12.53 -14.51 -8.33
CA GLY A 354 11.89 -15.47 -9.23
C GLY A 354 10.36 -15.53 -9.14
N LEU A 355 9.70 -14.52 -8.58
CA LEU A 355 8.23 -14.40 -8.63
C LEU A 355 7.76 -14.26 -10.08
N VAL A 356 8.47 -13.45 -10.86
CA VAL A 356 8.12 -13.07 -12.22
C VAL A 356 9.31 -13.23 -13.16
N ASP A 357 9.03 -13.52 -14.44
CA ASP A 357 10.09 -13.47 -15.46
C ASP A 357 10.37 -12.01 -15.83
N ARG A 358 11.58 -11.72 -16.31
CA ARG A 358 12.01 -10.37 -16.66
C ARG A 358 12.44 -10.28 -18.13
N ALA A 359 12.03 -9.19 -18.79
CA ALA A 359 12.55 -8.79 -20.09
C ALA A 359 13.31 -7.46 -19.98
N GLY A 360 14.49 -7.37 -20.60
CA GLY A 360 15.28 -6.16 -20.75
C GLY A 360 14.97 -5.38 -22.04
N THR A 361 14.46 -6.07 -23.06
CA THR A 361 14.11 -5.48 -24.36
C THR A 361 12.70 -5.86 -24.82
N LEU A 362 12.15 -5.11 -25.79
CA LEU A 362 10.85 -5.43 -26.38
C LEU A 362 10.85 -6.79 -27.11
N SER A 363 11.96 -7.14 -27.77
CA SER A 363 12.13 -8.43 -28.44
C SER A 363 12.12 -9.59 -27.44
N GLU A 364 12.83 -9.44 -26.32
CA GLU A 364 12.80 -10.41 -25.22
C GLU A 364 11.39 -10.56 -24.62
N LEU A 365 10.70 -9.43 -24.41
CA LEU A 365 9.32 -9.44 -23.91
C LEU A 365 8.40 -10.19 -24.88
N ALA A 366 8.50 -9.92 -26.18
CA ALA A 366 7.71 -10.60 -27.20
C ALA A 366 8.04 -12.10 -27.26
N ALA A 367 9.32 -12.48 -27.12
CA ALA A 367 9.73 -13.87 -27.07
C ALA A 367 9.15 -14.61 -25.84
N LEU A 368 9.16 -13.99 -24.65
CA LEU A 368 8.54 -14.54 -23.45
C LEU A 368 7.03 -14.72 -23.63
N LEU A 369 6.33 -13.70 -24.14
CA LEU A 369 4.89 -13.80 -24.40
C LEU A 369 4.58 -14.88 -25.43
N ARG A 370 5.37 -15.01 -26.51
CA ARG A 370 5.21 -16.05 -27.52
C ARG A 370 5.40 -17.45 -26.92
N ARG A 371 6.39 -17.64 -26.04
CA ARG A 371 6.58 -18.89 -25.29
C ARG A 371 5.35 -19.23 -24.46
N TYR A 372 4.83 -18.27 -23.68
CA TYR A 372 3.63 -18.49 -22.87
C TYR A 372 2.35 -18.66 -23.69
N ALA A 373 2.30 -18.09 -24.90
CA ALA A 373 1.20 -18.30 -25.85
C ALA A 373 1.21 -19.70 -26.49
N GLN A 374 2.36 -20.38 -26.51
CA GLN A 374 2.46 -21.79 -26.89
C GLN A 374 2.11 -22.71 -25.71
N HIS A 375 2.69 -22.42 -24.54
CA HIS A 375 2.45 -23.21 -23.34
C HIS A 375 2.63 -22.36 -22.08
N LYS A 376 1.59 -22.30 -21.25
CA LYS A 376 1.62 -21.68 -19.93
C LYS A 376 1.55 -22.75 -18.83
N PRO A 377 2.52 -22.80 -17.90
CA PRO A 377 2.46 -23.72 -16.77
C PRO A 377 1.22 -23.49 -15.88
N PHE A 378 0.70 -24.58 -15.33
CA PHE A 378 -0.48 -24.55 -14.44
C PHE A 378 -0.15 -24.22 -12.98
N ASP A 379 1.13 -24.10 -12.64
CA ASP A 379 1.64 -23.98 -11.29
C ASP A 379 2.51 -22.73 -11.08
N LEU A 380 2.42 -21.73 -11.96
CA LEU A 380 3.08 -20.43 -11.79
C LEU A 380 2.75 -19.78 -10.43
N TYR A 381 1.53 -20.00 -9.92
CA TYR A 381 1.12 -19.50 -8.61
C TYR A 381 2.00 -19.97 -7.44
N ARG A 382 2.68 -21.12 -7.58
CA ARG A 382 3.58 -21.63 -6.54
C ARG A 382 4.77 -20.72 -6.30
N ARG A 383 5.16 -19.90 -7.28
CA ARG A 383 6.19 -18.86 -7.11
C ARG A 383 5.82 -17.83 -6.04
N ALA A 384 4.52 -17.68 -5.74
CA ALA A 384 4.04 -16.76 -4.70
C ALA A 384 4.17 -17.31 -3.26
N ALA A 385 4.58 -18.57 -3.05
CA ALA A 385 4.63 -19.17 -1.70
C ALA A 385 5.57 -18.44 -0.71
N TYR A 386 6.64 -17.82 -1.22
CA TYR A 386 7.53 -16.99 -0.39
C TYR A 386 6.84 -15.70 0.10
N TYR A 387 5.85 -15.21 -0.64
CA TYR A 387 5.15 -13.95 -0.39
C TYR A 387 3.78 -14.13 0.29
N ASN A 388 3.18 -15.31 0.14
CA ASN A 388 1.92 -15.69 0.76
C ASN A 388 2.09 -17.06 1.42
N ALA A 389 2.15 -17.05 2.75
CA ALA A 389 2.48 -18.23 3.56
C ALA A 389 1.40 -19.34 3.56
N THR A 390 0.19 -19.04 3.10
CA THR A 390 -0.89 -20.05 3.03
C THR A 390 -0.86 -20.85 1.74
N ILE A 391 -0.04 -20.48 0.76
CA ILE A 391 0.04 -21.20 -0.52
C ILE A 391 0.60 -22.61 -0.30
N GLY A 392 -0.17 -23.61 -0.74
CA GLY A 392 0.17 -25.03 -0.58
C GLY A 392 -0.03 -25.59 0.82
N THR A 393 -0.65 -24.85 1.75
CA THR A 393 -1.01 -25.33 3.09
C THR A 393 -2.51 -25.65 3.19
N SER A 394 -2.94 -26.19 4.32
CA SER A 394 -4.38 -26.37 4.62
C SER A 394 -5.15 -25.05 4.72
N ASP A 395 -4.45 -23.95 4.95
CA ASP A 395 -5.03 -22.61 5.11
C ASP A 395 -5.07 -21.83 3.79
N GLU A 396 -4.72 -22.46 2.66
CA GLU A 396 -4.81 -21.80 1.35
C GLU A 396 -6.25 -21.32 1.09
N GLY A 397 -6.40 -20.01 0.84
CA GLY A 397 -7.72 -19.39 0.67
C GLY A 397 -8.47 -19.09 1.96
N HIS A 398 -7.83 -19.28 3.12
CA HIS A 398 -8.42 -19.07 4.45
C HIS A 398 -7.57 -18.12 5.31
N SER A 399 -6.83 -17.20 4.68
CA SER A 399 -5.93 -16.24 5.34
C SER A 399 -6.70 -15.33 6.32
N GLN A 400 -7.94 -14.94 6.01
CA GLN A 400 -8.83 -14.19 6.91
C GLN A 400 -9.15 -14.97 8.19
N ALA A 401 -9.49 -16.25 8.05
CA ALA A 401 -9.81 -17.12 9.18
C ALA A 401 -8.58 -17.34 10.08
N LEU A 402 -7.43 -17.63 9.48
CA LEU A 402 -6.16 -17.77 10.18
C LEU A 402 -5.77 -16.46 10.90
N CYS A 403 -5.93 -15.31 10.23
CA CYS A 403 -5.69 -14.00 10.83
C CYS A 403 -6.57 -13.74 12.06
N LEU A 404 -7.86 -14.10 11.99
CA LEU A 404 -8.80 -13.97 13.11
C LEU A 404 -8.43 -14.89 14.26
N GLN A 405 -8.14 -16.15 13.97
CA GLN A 405 -7.74 -17.12 14.98
C GLN A 405 -6.51 -16.63 15.77
N VAL A 406 -5.44 -16.24 15.07
CA VAL A 406 -4.20 -15.76 15.71
C VAL A 406 -4.46 -14.47 16.51
N LEU A 407 -5.29 -13.56 15.97
CA LEU A 407 -5.67 -12.34 16.68
C LEU A 407 -6.43 -12.65 17.97
N ASP A 408 -7.38 -13.57 17.92
CA ASP A 408 -8.25 -13.92 19.05
C ASP A 408 -7.45 -14.63 20.14
N GLU A 409 -6.62 -15.60 19.79
CA GLU A 409 -5.70 -16.27 20.70
C GLU A 409 -4.76 -15.28 21.40
N TRP A 410 -4.20 -14.33 20.64
CA TRP A 410 -3.29 -13.32 21.18
C TRP A 410 -4.00 -12.32 22.11
N LEU A 411 -5.24 -11.96 21.81
CA LEU A 411 -6.05 -11.09 22.67
C LEU A 411 -6.51 -11.79 23.94
N LEU A 412 -6.78 -13.11 23.91
CA LEU A 412 -7.15 -13.90 25.08
C LEU A 412 -5.98 -14.15 26.04
N GLY A 413 -4.75 -14.21 25.51
CA GLY A 413 -3.53 -14.37 26.30
C GLY A 413 -3.06 -13.10 27.05
N ARG A 414 -3.87 -12.04 27.09
CA ARG A 414 -3.57 -10.75 27.74
C ARG A 414 -4.66 -10.36 28.70
#